data_AF-A0A9X5XMT1-F1
#
_entry.id   AF-A0A9X5XMT1-F1
#
_cell.length_a   1.000
_cell.length_b   1.000
_cell.length_c   1.000
_cell.angle_alpha   90.00
_cell.angle_beta   90.00
_cell.angle_gamma   90.00
#
_symmetry.space_group_name_H-M   'P 1'
#
loop_
_entity.id
_entity.type
_entity.pdbx_description
1 polymer ?
#
loop_
_entity_poly.entity_id
_entity_poly.type
_entity_poly.pdbx_seq_one_letter_code
_entity_poly.pdbx_strand_id
1 'polypeptide(L)' 'MTQNKDSKTNHHEEENAMVTDLDDLKDLGKEMEQISEENDEEKLNQSHDSDVRSDLDQD' A
#
# COMPACT_ATOMS: atom_id res chain seq x y z
N MET A 1 35.63 -28.30 -12.00
CA MET A 1 34.28 -28.82 -11.71
C MET A 1 33.38 -27.61 -11.48
N THR A 2 32.62 -27.23 -12.50
CA THR A 2 31.69 -26.10 -12.44
C THR A 2 30.54 -26.49 -11.53
N GLN A 3 30.40 -25.81 -10.40
CA GLN A 3 29.22 -25.95 -9.53
C GLN A 3 28.04 -25.32 -10.26
N ASN A 4 27.29 -26.12 -11.01
CA ASN A 4 25.95 -25.76 -11.45
C ASN A 4 25.09 -25.69 -10.19
N LYS A 5 24.95 -24.48 -9.64
CA LYS A 5 23.94 -24.20 -8.64
C LYS A 5 22.61 -24.30 -9.39
N ASP A 6 21.93 -25.42 -9.21
CA ASP A 6 20.54 -25.57 -9.59
C ASP A 6 19.81 -24.29 -9.18
N SER A 7 19.37 -23.52 -10.18
CA SER A 7 18.44 -22.42 -9.96
C SER A 7 17.16 -23.08 -9.47
N LYS A 8 17.04 -23.25 -8.15
CA LYS A 8 15.78 -23.59 -7.49
C LYS A 8 14.85 -22.40 -7.76
N THR A 9 14.16 -22.47 -8.88
CA THR A 9 13.00 -21.64 -9.17
C THR A 9 12.07 -21.77 -7.97
N ASN A 10 11.76 -20.64 -7.35
CA ASN A 10 10.93 -20.55 -6.16
C ASN A 10 9.48 -20.87 -6.54
N HIS A 11 9.15 -22.15 -6.66
CA HIS A 11 7.85 -22.64 -7.13
C HIS A 11 6.66 -22.38 -6.17
N HIS A 12 6.85 -21.62 -5.09
CA HIS A 12 5.80 -21.33 -4.09
C HIS A 12 5.36 -19.84 -4.08
N GLU A 13 5.75 -19.06 -5.09
CA GLU A 13 5.35 -17.65 -5.18
C GLU A 13 3.85 -17.49 -5.50
N GLU A 14 3.26 -18.44 -6.23
CA GLU A 14 1.82 -18.46 -6.52
C GLU A 14 0.96 -18.61 -5.25
N GLU A 15 1.44 -19.33 -4.23
CA GLU A 15 0.69 -19.54 -2.98
C GLU A 15 0.60 -18.28 -2.10
N ASN A 16 1.51 -17.31 -2.29
CA ASN A 16 1.54 -16.04 -1.56
C ASN A 16 1.07 -14.85 -2.41
N ALA A 17 0.44 -15.12 -3.55
CA ALA A 17 -0.08 -14.07 -4.41
C ALA A 17 -1.22 -13.34 -3.68
N MET A 18 -1.03 -12.04 -3.42
CA MET A 18 -2.05 -11.19 -2.79
C MET A 18 -3.21 -10.86 -3.74
N VAL A 19 -3.08 -11.23 -5.01
CA VAL A 19 -4.05 -10.96 -6.07
C VAL A 19 -3.95 -12.11 -7.06
N THR A 20 -5.09 -12.72 -7.42
CA THR A 20 -5.13 -13.85 -8.35
C THR A 20 -5.59 -13.45 -9.76
N ASP A 21 -6.45 -12.45 -9.88
CA ASP A 21 -6.95 -11.98 -11.17
C ASP A 21 -7.17 -10.45 -11.22
N LEU A 22 -7.74 -9.98 -12.34
CA LEU A 22 -8.00 -8.56 -12.55
C LEU A 22 -9.13 -8.04 -11.67
N ASP A 23 -10.08 -8.88 -11.28
CA ASP A 23 -11.21 -8.45 -10.47
C ASP A 23 -10.77 -8.26 -9.01
N ASP A 24 -9.89 -9.11 -8.50
CA ASP A 24 -9.18 -8.91 -7.23
C ASP A 24 -8.40 -7.58 -7.21
N LEU A 25 -7.72 -7.21 -8.30
CA LEU A 25 -7.02 -5.92 -8.40
C LEU A 25 -7.96 -4.73 -8.29
N LYS A 26 -9.14 -4.83 -8.91
CA LYS A 26 -10.14 -3.76 -8.87
C LYS A 26 -10.72 -3.61 -7.48
N ASP A 27 -11.03 -4.72 -6.83
CA ASP A 27 -11.61 -4.69 -5.49
C ASP A 27 -10.59 -4.19 -4.46
N LEU A 28 -9.33 -4.62 -4.55
CA LEU A 28 -8.24 -4.04 -3.77
C LEU A 28 -8.07 -2.53 -4.03
N GLY A 29 -8.20 -2.09 -5.28
CA GLY A 29 -8.15 -0.68 -5.65
C GLY A 29 -9.23 0.17 -4.97
N LYS A 30 -10.47 -0.34 -4.90
CA LYS A 30 -11.59 0.33 -4.21
C LYS A 30 -11.37 0.41 -2.71
N GLU A 31 -10.89 -0.68 -2.10
CA GLU A 31 -10.59 -0.70 -0.67
C GLU A 31 -9.49 0.28 -0.32
N MET A 32 -8.46 0.38 -1.16
CA MET A 32 -7.37 1.35 -1.00
C MET A 32 -7.84 2.79 -1.13
N GLU A 33 -8.73 3.09 -2.08
CA GLU A 33 -9.32 4.43 -2.23
C GLU A 33 -10.09 4.82 -0.97
N GLN A 34 -10.96 3.94 -0.47
CA GLN A 34 -11.73 4.19 0.75
C GLN A 34 -10.84 4.44 1.98
N ILE A 35 -9.82 3.60 2.17
CA ILE A 35 -8.88 3.75 3.30
C ILE A 35 -8.03 5.02 3.15
N SER A 36 -7.64 5.38 1.93
CA SER A 36 -6.86 6.61 1.68
C SER A 36 -7.67 7.85 2.04
N GLU A 37 -8.94 7.91 1.63
CA GLU A 37 -9.84 9.01 1.96
C GLU A 37 -10.06 9.12 3.47
N GLU A 38 -10.38 8.01 4.14
CA GLU A 38 -10.58 7.98 5.59
C GLU A 38 -9.32 8.43 6.36
N ASN A 39 -8.14 7.95 5.94
CA ASN A 39 -6.87 8.34 6.54
C ASN A 39 -6.55 9.82 6.35
N ASP A 40 -6.86 10.38 5.18
CA ASP A 40 -6.63 11.80 4.89
C ASP A 40 -7.57 12.69 5.71
N GLU A 41 -8.86 12.32 5.78
CA GLU A 41 -9.84 13.00 6.63
C GLU A 41 -9.47 12.92 8.12
N GLU A 42 -9.03 11.75 8.60
CA GLU A 42 -8.61 11.59 10.00
C GLU A 42 -7.40 12.47 10.31
N LYS A 43 -6.37 12.47 9.45
CA LYS A 43 -5.18 13.32 9.62
C LYS A 43 -5.52 14.80 9.58
N LEU A 44 -6.47 15.21 8.74
CA LEU A 44 -6.95 16.59 8.64
C LEU A 44 -7.75 16.99 9.89
N ASN A 45 -8.50 16.07 10.50
CA ASN A 45 -9.31 16.35 11.69
C ASN A 45 -8.56 16.19 13.01
N GLN A 46 -7.39 15.54 13.02
CA GLN A 46 -6.54 15.43 14.20
C GLN A 46 -6.06 16.82 14.67
N SER A 47 -5.99 17.04 15.99
CA SER A 47 -5.40 18.27 16.52
C SER A 47 -3.88 18.17 16.41
N HIS A 48 -3.27 18.99 15.56
CA HIS A 48 -1.83 19.15 15.50
C HIS A 48 -1.44 20.48 16.13
N ASP A 49 -0.20 20.59 16.57
CA ASP A 49 0.37 21.87 16.97
C ASP A 49 0.31 22.84 15.77
N SER A 50 -0.10 24.09 16.01
CA SER A 50 -0.19 25.09 14.93
C SER A 50 1.17 25.30 14.27
N ASP A 51 2.26 25.17 15.02
CA ASP A 51 3.63 25.37 14.53
C ASP A 51 4.08 24.27 13.54
N VAL A 52 3.37 23.14 13.46
CA VAL A 52 3.69 22.04 12.53
C VAL A 52 2.68 21.89 11.38
N ARG A 53 1.56 22.63 11.42
CA ARG A 53 0.55 22.65 10.35
C ARG A 53 0.84 23.73 9.32
N SER A 54 1.78 23.44 8.42
CA SER A 54 2.17 24.35 7.33
C SER A 54 1.08 24.60 6.28
N ASP A 55 0.01 23.81 6.29
CA ASP A 55 -1.12 23.90 5.36
C ASP A 55 -2.25 24.81 5.87
N LEU A 56 -2.30 25.04 7.19
CA LEU A 56 -3.31 25.85 7.87
C LEU A 56 -2.80 27.25 8.23
N ASP A 57 -1.60 27.61 7.79
CA ASP A 57 -1.10 28.99 7.81
C ASP A 57 -1.87 29.81 6.78
N GLN A 58 -2.86 30.56 7.25
CA GLN A 58 -3.66 31.53 6.49
C GLN A 58 -3.02 32.92 6.63
N ASP A 59 -2.51 33.46 5.53
CA ASP A 59 -2.13 34.87 5.25
C ASP A 59 -1.26 35.66 6.27
#